data_AF-A0A9E3A7C8-F1
#
_entry.id   AF-A0A9E3A7C8-F1
#
_cell.length_a   1.000
_cell.length_b   1.000
_cell.length_c   1.000
_cell.angle_alpha   90.00
_cell.angle_beta   90.00
_cell.angle_gamma   90.00
#
_symmetry.space_group_name_H-M   'P 1'
#
loop_
_entity.id
_entity.type
_entity.pdbx_description
1 polymer ?
#
loop_
_entity_poly.entity_id
_entity_poly.type
_entity_poly.pdbx_seq_one_letter_code
_entity_poly.pdbx_strand_id
1 'polypeptide(L)'
;SRHFNFNAYADARAIFRYDMHTLPSEISSAIGTSTLFAAWNAAIYVAQIDDLRLSEAVRDTRYLDATREVLQKHGSLWFLDESYVVSRKRD
;
A
#
# COMPACT_ATOMS: atom_id res chain seq x y z
N SER A 1 -5.54 32.51 -5.65
CA SER A 1 -4.62 31.36 -5.46
C SER A 1 -3.16 31.82 -5.64
N ARG A 2 -2.53 32.39 -4.61
CA ARG A 2 -1.11 32.85 -4.69
C ARG A 2 -0.25 32.60 -3.44
N HIS A 3 -0.78 31.97 -2.38
CA HIS A 3 -0.14 31.88 -1.04
C HIS A 3 0.68 30.60 -0.77
N PHE A 4 0.76 29.67 -1.72
CA PHE A 4 1.48 28.40 -1.54
C PHE A 4 2.55 28.20 -2.59
N ASN A 5 3.64 27.54 -2.21
CA ASN A 5 4.66 27.00 -3.10
C ASN A 5 4.50 25.48 -3.11
N PHE A 6 4.45 24.91 -4.31
CA PHE A 6 4.53 23.48 -4.55
C PHE A 6 5.96 23.14 -4.97
N ASN A 7 6.63 22.29 -4.18
CA ASN A 7 7.93 21.73 -4.54
C ASN A 7 7.76 20.21 -4.71
N ALA A 8 7.68 19.78 -5.96
CA ALA A 8 8.04 18.40 -6.29
C ALA A 8 9.55 18.31 -6.15
N TYR A 9 10.06 17.57 -5.16
CA TYR A 9 11.49 17.29 -5.10
C TYR A 9 11.94 16.63 -6.41
N ALA A 10 13.20 16.79 -6.82
CA ALA A 10 13.75 16.09 -7.99
C ALA A 10 13.47 14.58 -7.87
N ASP A 11 12.87 13.98 -8.91
CA ASP A 11 12.21 12.65 -8.94
C ASP A 11 12.82 11.59 -8.02
N ALA A 12 14.14 11.43 -8.02
CA ALA A 12 14.83 10.41 -7.22
C ALA A 12 14.76 10.61 -5.69
N ARG A 13 14.46 11.82 -5.20
CA ARG A 13 14.29 12.13 -3.77
C ARG A 13 12.84 12.14 -3.31
N ALA A 14 11.89 12.17 -4.24
CA ALA A 14 10.47 12.15 -3.94
C ALA A 14 9.98 10.72 -3.63
N ILE A 15 10.62 9.72 -4.24
CA ILE A 15 10.29 8.30 -4.07
C ILE A 15 10.87 7.76 -2.75
N PHE A 16 10.03 7.10 -1.96
CA PHE A 16 10.45 6.41 -0.73
C PHE A 16 9.73 5.06 -0.59
N ARG A 17 10.34 4.13 0.16
CA ARG A 17 9.71 2.86 0.51
C ARG A 17 8.78 3.08 1.70
N TYR A 18 7.52 2.70 1.52
CA TYR A 18 6.54 2.60 2.59
C TYR A 18 6.33 1.12 2.94
N ASP A 19 6.55 0.75 4.20
CA ASP A 19 6.24 -0.57 4.73
C ASP A 19 4.85 -0.52 5.39
N MET A 20 3.95 -1.41 4.96
CA MET A 20 2.60 -1.50 5.51
C MET A 20 2.69 -1.83 7.01
N HIS A 21 2.14 -0.95 7.84
CA HIS A 21 2.13 -1.14 9.28
C HIS A 21 1.08 -2.19 9.70
N THR A 22 1.54 -3.18 10.45
CA THR A 22 0.74 -4.25 11.03
C THR A 22 1.29 -4.57 12.42
N LEU A 23 0.44 -4.99 13.35
CA LEU A 23 0.93 -5.35 14.68
C LEU A 23 1.78 -6.63 14.58
N PRO A 24 2.92 -6.75 15.29
CA PRO A 24 3.77 -7.94 15.23
C PRO A 24 3.04 -9.25 15.55
N SER A 25 2.04 -9.18 16.43
CA SER A 25 1.19 -10.33 16.79
C SER A 25 0.30 -10.80 15.64
N GLU A 26 -0.06 -9.91 14.69
CA GLU A 26 -0.98 -10.21 13.58
C GLU A 26 -0.33 -11.02 12.45
N ILE A 27 0.98 -11.24 12.46
CA ILE A 27 1.69 -11.93 11.36
C ILE A 27 2.28 -13.29 11.80
N SER A 28 2.34 -13.56 13.10
CA SER A 28 3.19 -14.62 13.67
C SER A 28 2.56 -16.02 13.76
N SER A 29 1.24 -16.17 13.89
CA SER A 29 0.61 -17.49 14.12
C SER A 29 -0.72 -17.68 13.38
N ALA A 30 -1.56 -16.66 13.36
CA ALA A 30 -2.78 -16.63 12.55
C ALA A 30 -3.00 -15.20 12.05
N ILE A 31 -2.82 -14.98 10.75
CA ILE A 31 -3.06 -13.66 10.17
C ILE A 31 -4.55 -13.37 10.25
N GLY A 32 -4.89 -12.28 10.93
CA GLY A 32 -6.27 -11.84 11.08
C GLY A 32 -6.91 -11.55 9.72
N THR A 33 -8.19 -11.90 9.59
CA THR A 33 -8.95 -11.67 8.35
C THR A 33 -8.91 -10.20 7.92
N SER A 34 -9.00 -9.25 8.86
CA SER A 34 -8.87 -7.81 8.61
C SER A 34 -7.51 -7.45 8.01
N THR A 35 -6.41 -8.01 8.51
CA THR A 35 -5.06 -7.79 8.00
C THR A 35 -4.89 -8.34 6.58
N LEU A 36 -5.46 -9.52 6.28
CA LEU A 36 -5.47 -10.08 4.93
C LEU A 36 -6.22 -9.17 3.94
N PHE A 37 -7.39 -8.68 4.33
CA PHE A 37 -8.16 -7.75 3.49
C PHE A 37 -7.45 -6.42 3.27
N ALA A 38 -6.82 -5.85 4.30
CA ALA A 38 -6.05 -4.62 4.18
C ALA A 38 -4.85 -4.79 3.24
N ALA A 39 -4.10 -5.89 3.39
CA ALA A 39 -2.96 -6.22 2.54
C ALA A 39 -3.37 -6.42 1.08
N TRP A 40 -4.43 -7.18 0.83
CA TRP A 40 -4.99 -7.37 -0.50
C TRP A 40 -5.43 -6.04 -1.12
N ASN A 41 -6.16 -5.22 -0.36
CA ASN A 41 -6.66 -3.92 -0.83
C ASN A 41 -5.51 -2.97 -1.22
N ALA A 42 -4.46 -2.89 -0.39
CA ALA A 42 -3.27 -2.10 -0.70
C ALA A 42 -2.59 -2.60 -1.98
N ALA A 43 -2.43 -3.92 -2.13
CA ALA A 43 -1.77 -4.53 -3.29
C ALA A 43 -2.53 -4.26 -4.59
N ILE A 44 -3.85 -4.45 -4.63
CA ILE A 44 -4.64 -4.22 -5.84
C ILE A 44 -4.72 -2.73 -6.22
N TYR A 45 -4.75 -1.85 -5.21
CA TYR A 45 -4.75 -0.41 -5.43
C TYR A 45 -3.43 0.03 -6.06
N VAL A 46 -2.31 -0.35 -5.47
CA VAL A 46 -0.98 0.02 -6.01
C VAL A 46 -0.73 -0.60 -7.38
N ALA A 47 -1.16 -1.85 -7.60
CA ALA A 47 -1.03 -2.52 -8.89
C ALA A 47 -2.04 -2.04 -9.95
N GLN A 48 -2.96 -1.13 -9.61
CA GLN A 48 -3.97 -0.58 -10.51
C GLN A 48 -4.75 -1.69 -11.24
N ILE A 49 -5.14 -2.75 -10.52
CA ILE A 49 -5.90 -3.86 -11.08
C ILE A 49 -7.33 -3.39 -11.39
N ASP A 50 -7.79 -3.65 -12.61
CA ASP A 50 -9.13 -3.26 -13.05
C ASP A 50 -10.25 -4.13 -12.44
N ASP A 51 -11.47 -3.58 -12.47
CA ASP A 51 -12.67 -4.19 -11.87
C ASP A 51 -13.01 -5.55 -12.45
N LEU A 52 -12.78 -5.78 -13.76
CA LEU A 52 -13.12 -7.06 -14.39
C LEU A 52 -12.23 -8.16 -13.81
N ARG A 53 -10.91 -7.95 -13.80
CA ARG A 53 -9.96 -8.89 -13.21
C ARG A 53 -10.18 -9.08 -11.70
N LEU A 54 -10.50 -7.99 -10.99
CA LEU A 54 -10.84 -8.07 -9.57
C LEU A 54 -12.08 -8.94 -9.36
N SER A 55 -13.13 -8.75 -10.17
CA SER A 55 -14.39 -9.49 -10.06
C SER A 55 -14.20 -10.99 -10.27
N GLU A 56 -13.26 -11.40 -11.13
CA GLU A 56 -12.91 -12.80 -11.34
C GLU A 56 -12.14 -13.39 -10.15
N ALA A 57 -11.19 -12.63 -9.58
CA ALA A 57 -10.36 -13.08 -8.47
C ALA A 57 -11.15 -13.27 -7.17
N VAL A 58 -12.15 -12.43 -6.91
CA VAL A 58 -12.96 -12.49 -5.67
C VAL A 58 -14.07 -13.54 -5.69
N ARG A 59 -14.20 -14.32 -6.77
CA ARG A 59 -15.21 -15.40 -6.88
C ARG A 59 -14.95 -16.57 -5.93
N ASP A 60 -13.73 -16.67 -5.42
CA ASP A 60 -13.31 -17.68 -4.45
C ASP A 60 -12.31 -17.08 -3.46
N THR A 61 -11.78 -17.91 -2.55
CA THR A 61 -10.89 -17.46 -1.47
C THR A 61 -9.40 -17.44 -1.85
N ARG A 62 -9.02 -17.83 -3.06
CA ARG A 62 -7.60 -18.01 -3.44
C ARG A 62 -6.80 -16.72 -3.35
N TYR A 63 -7.43 -15.56 -3.56
CA TYR A 63 -6.75 -14.27 -3.41
C TYR A 63 -6.34 -13.99 -1.95
N LEU A 64 -7.14 -14.44 -0.97
CA LEU A 64 -6.79 -14.34 0.45
C LEU A 64 -5.69 -15.34 0.81
N ASP A 65 -5.72 -16.54 0.23
CA ASP A 65 -4.69 -17.56 0.44
C ASP A 65 -3.34 -17.09 -0.11
N ALA A 66 -3.30 -16.57 -1.33
CA ALA A 66 -2.11 -15.96 -1.92
C ALA A 66 -1.59 -14.77 -1.08
N THR A 67 -2.49 -13.91 -0.60
CA THR A 67 -2.13 -12.79 0.28
C THR A 67 -1.49 -13.29 1.59
N ARG A 68 -2.04 -14.35 2.18
CA ARG A 68 -1.52 -14.96 3.40
C ARG A 68 -0.12 -15.52 3.18
N GLU A 69 0.10 -16.25 2.10
CA GLU A 69 1.40 -16.84 1.78
C GLU A 69 2.49 -15.77 1.63
N VAL A 70 2.18 -14.67 0.93
CA VAL A 70 3.10 -13.53 0.78
C VAL A 70 3.45 -12.92 2.14
N LEU A 71 2.45 -12.64 2.97
CA LEU A 71 2.67 -12.05 4.30
C LEU A 71 3.44 -12.97 5.24
N GLN A 72 3.15 -14.27 5.24
CA GLN A 72 3.89 -15.25 6.04
C GLN A 72 5.36 -15.35 5.62
N LYS A 73 5.62 -15.26 4.31
CA LYS A 73 6.99 -15.35 3.77
C LYS A 73 7.80 -14.08 4.00
N HIS A 74 7.18 -12.90 3.90
CA HIS A 74 7.89 -11.62 3.86
C HIS A 74 7.70 -10.75 5.09
N GLY A 75 6.76 -11.09 5.97
CA GLY A 75 6.47 -10.35 7.20
C GLY A 75 5.66 -9.08 7.00
N SER A 76 5.64 -8.48 5.81
CA SER A 76 4.80 -7.32 5.49
C SER A 76 4.66 -7.16 3.96
N LEU A 77 3.89 -6.15 3.55
CA LEU A 77 3.97 -5.57 2.22
C LEU A 77 4.77 -4.27 2.27
N TRP A 78 5.44 -3.94 1.17
CA TRP A 78 6.07 -2.64 0.98
C TRP A 78 5.79 -2.12 -0.42
N PHE A 79 5.69 -0.81 -0.54
CA PHE A 79 5.39 -0.10 -1.79
C PHE A 79 6.34 1.07 -1.98
N LEU A 80 6.50 1.51 -3.22
CA LEU A 80 7.17 2.77 -3.53
C LEU A 80 6.10 3.85 -3.59
N ASP A 81 6.21 4.82 -2.69
CA ASP A 81 5.35 5.99 -2.63
C ASP A 81 6.12 7.24 -3.04
N GLU A 82 5.40 8.27 -3.48
CA GLU A 82 5.96 9.56 -3.87
C GLU A 82 5.50 10.66 -2.92
N SER A 83 6.44 11.49 -2.47
CA SER A 83 6.18 12.63 -1.60
C SER A 83 6.30 13.96 -2.33
N TYR A 84 5.43 14.91 -1.97
CA TYR A 84 5.52 16.30 -2.42
C TYR A 84 5.38 17.25 -1.22
N VAL A 85 6.01 18.42 -1.31
CA VAL A 85 5.94 19.42 -0.25
C VAL A 85 5.13 20.63 -0.70
N VAL A 86 4.07 20.92 0.06
CA VAL A 86 3.33 22.17 -0.04
C VAL A 86 3.75 23.06 1.13
N SER A 87 4.28 24.24 0.82
CA SER A 87 4.68 25.22 1.83
C SER A 87 3.92 26.52 1.65
N ARG A 88 3.63 27.20 2.75
CA ARG A 88 3.05 28.55 2.72
C ARG A 88 4.16 29.55 2.39
N LYS A 89 3.89 30.49 1.48
CA LYS A 89 4.79 31.62 1.23
C LYS A 89 4.90 32.44 2.52
N ARG A 90 6.13 32.72 2.96
CA ARG A 90 6.36 33.74 3.99
C ARG A 90 6.10 35.10 3.34
N ASP A 91 5.29 35.93 4.01
CA ASP A 91 5.08 37.32 3.63
C ASP A 91 6.40 38.11 3.72
#